data_AF-A0A947SAW0-F1
#
_entry.id   AF-A0A947SAW0-F1
#
_cell.length_a   1.000
_cell.length_b   1.000
_cell.length_c   1.000
_cell.angle_alpha   90.00
_cell.angle_beta   90.00
_cell.angle_gamma   90.00
#
_symmetry.space_group_name_H-M   'P 1'
#
loop_
_entity.id
_entity.type
_entity.pdbx_description
1 polymer ?
#
loop_
_entity_poly.entity_id
_entity_poly.type
_entity_poly.pdbx_seq_one_letter_code
_entity_poly.pdbx_strand_id
1 'polypeptide(L)'
;MQRKRENNYAFIDSQNLNLAIQGCGWKLDFARFFVYLKDKYNVKKAFLFIGYFTGNESLYTYLQKAGYIVIFKPTLVYKDGNGNE
;
A
#
# COMPACT_ATOMS: atom_id res chain seq x y z
N MET A 1 18.59 -15.80 -26.81
CA MET A 1 19.05 -15.50 -25.43
C MET A 1 17.82 -15.48 -24.51
N GLN A 2 17.70 -16.40 -23.55
CA GLN A 2 16.65 -16.29 -22.52
C GLN A 2 17.00 -15.12 -21.60
N ARG A 3 16.22 -14.03 -21.64
CA ARG A 3 16.32 -12.96 -20.64
C ARG A 3 15.97 -13.58 -19.29
N LYS A 4 16.93 -13.59 -18.36
CA LYS A 4 16.71 -13.96 -16.96
C LYS A 4 15.58 -13.06 -16.45
N ARG A 5 14.43 -13.64 -16.08
CA ARG A 5 13.31 -12.86 -15.52
C ARG A 5 13.81 -12.23 -14.23
N GLU A 6 14.04 -10.92 -14.24
CA GLU A 6 14.47 -10.19 -13.05
C GLU A 6 13.38 -10.28 -11.97
N ASN A 7 13.80 -10.61 -10.76
CA ASN A 7 12.92 -10.72 -9.60
C ASN A 7 12.69 -9.32 -9.02
N ASN A 8 12.03 -8.44 -9.76
CA ASN A 8 11.82 -7.06 -9.35
C ASN A 8 10.72 -6.95 -8.29
N TYR A 9 11.05 -6.38 -7.13
CA TYR A 9 10.15 -6.27 -5.98
C TYR A 9 9.93 -4.79 -5.67
N ALA A 10 8.68 -4.41 -5.37
CA ALA A 10 8.33 -3.06 -4.97
C ALA A 10 8.08 -2.98 -3.46
N PHE A 11 8.59 -1.94 -2.82
CA PHE A 11 8.34 -1.62 -1.41
C PHE A 11 7.74 -0.22 -1.38
N ILE A 12 6.48 -0.13 -0.96
CA ILE A 12 5.66 1.08 -1.15
C ILE A 12 5.16 1.56 0.20
N ASP A 13 5.46 2.81 0.54
CA ASP A 13 4.82 3.50 1.65
C ASP A 13 3.47 4.06 1.19
N SER A 14 2.37 3.46 1.65
CA SER A 14 1.02 3.84 1.21
C SER A 14 0.64 5.26 1.61
N GLN A 15 1.12 5.74 2.77
CA GLN A 15 0.75 7.05 3.28
C GLN A 15 1.46 8.14 2.50
N ASN A 16 2.77 7.98 2.26
CA ASN A 16 3.52 8.95 1.46
C ASN A 16 2.98 9.01 0.02
N LEU A 17 2.70 7.87 -0.59
CA LEU A 17 2.12 7.80 -1.93
C LEU A 17 0.76 8.48 -2.01
N ASN A 18 -0.15 8.17 -1.07
CA ASN A 18 -1.50 8.74 -1.09
C ASN A 18 -1.47 10.27 -0.91
N LEU A 19 -0.68 10.78 0.04
CA LEU A 19 -0.57 12.23 0.27
C LEU A 19 0.04 12.96 -0.92
N ALA A 20 1.09 12.41 -1.54
CA ALA A 20 1.71 13.01 -2.72
C ALA A 20 0.74 13.10 -3.91
N ILE A 21 0.01 12.02 -4.18
CA ILE A 21 -0.98 11.97 -5.28
C ILE A 21 -2.16 12.91 -5.03
N GLN A 22 -2.65 12.96 -3.78
CA GLN A 22 -3.68 13.93 -3.38
C GLN A 22 -3.20 15.38 -3.51
N GLY A 23 -1.94 15.67 -3.15
CA GLY A 23 -1.32 16.98 -3.33
C GLY A 23 -1.24 17.42 -4.79
N CYS A 24 -1.21 16.46 -5.73
CA CYS A 24 -1.32 16.72 -7.17
C CYS A 24 -2.78 16.87 -7.65
N GLY A 25 -3.79 16.79 -6.77
CA GLY A 25 -5.20 16.85 -7.11
C GLY A 25 -5.77 15.55 -7.70
N TRP A 26 -5.04 14.43 -7.55
CA TRP A 26 -5.42 13.14 -8.12
C TRP A 26 -5.85 12.17 -7.02
N LYS A 27 -6.69 11.20 -7.38
CA LYS A 27 -7.03 10.06 -6.52
C LYS A 27 -6.44 8.79 -7.11
N LEU A 28 -5.59 8.10 -6.34
CA LEU A 28 -4.95 6.88 -6.81
C LEU A 28 -5.93 5.71 -6.83
N ASP A 29 -6.00 5.01 -7.96
CA ASP A 29 -6.57 3.68 -8.05
C ASP A 29 -5.46 2.64 -7.84
N PHE A 30 -5.45 2.00 -6.66
CA PHE A 30 -4.45 1.01 -6.29
C PHE A 30 -4.47 -0.25 -7.17
N ALA A 31 -5.63 -0.68 -7.70
CA ALA A 31 -5.67 -1.85 -8.56
C ALA A 31 -5.01 -1.58 -9.91
N ARG A 32 -5.30 -0.42 -10.50
CA ARG A 32 -4.63 0.03 -11.74
C ARG A 32 -3.15 0.29 -11.52
N PHE A 33 -2.78 0.83 -10.36
CA PHE A 33 -1.38 1.05 -10.02
C PHE A 33 -0.60 -0.27 -9.91
N PHE A 34 -1.17 -1.33 -9.31
CA PHE A 34 -0.54 -2.64 -9.27
C PHE A 34 -0.29 -3.22 -10.68
N VAL A 35 -1.28 -3.11 -11.58
CA VAL A 35 -1.14 -3.51 -12.98
C VAL A 35 -0.02 -2.74 -13.66
N TYR A 36 0.03 -1.41 -13.46
CA TYR A 36 1.12 -0.58 -14.00
C TYR A 36 2.51 -1.03 -13.50
N LEU A 37 2.66 -1.31 -12.20
CA LEU A 37 3.93 -1.81 -11.64
C LEU A 37 4.37 -3.14 -12.27
N LYS A 38 3.41 -4.05 -12.46
CA LYS A 38 3.64 -5.35 -13.09
C LYS A 38 4.03 -5.19 -14.56
N ASP A 39 3.30 -4.38 -15.32
CA ASP A 39 3.48 -4.30 -16.76
C ASP A 39 4.68 -3.43 -17.15
N LYS A 40 4.87 -2.30 -16.47
CA LYS A 40 5.95 -1.36 -16.79
C LYS A 40 7.29 -1.80 -16.23
N TYR A 41 7.31 -2.33 -15.01
CA TYR A 41 8.54 -2.62 -14.28
C TYR A 41 8.76 -4.11 -14.00
N ASN A 42 7.90 -5.00 -14.51
CA ASN A 42 7.97 -6.44 -14.26
C ASN A 42 7.96 -6.81 -12.77
N VAL A 43 7.29 -6.01 -11.94
CA VAL A 43 7.20 -6.28 -10.50
C VAL A 43 6.51 -7.63 -10.24
N LYS A 44 7.18 -8.49 -9.47
CA LYS A 44 6.69 -9.81 -9.06
C LYS A 44 5.97 -9.79 -7.72
N LYS A 45 6.45 -8.97 -6.79
CA LYS A 45 5.88 -8.80 -5.46
C LYS A 45 5.87 -7.32 -5.13
N ALA A 46 4.74 -6.82 -4.66
CA ALA A 46 4.61 -5.44 -4.19
C ALA A 46 4.21 -5.47 -2.71
N PHE A 47 5.14 -5.09 -1.84
CA PHE A 47 4.92 -4.92 -0.41
C PHE A 47 4.38 -3.51 -0.16
N LEU A 48 3.15 -3.43 0.35
CA LEU A 48 2.48 -2.17 0.64
C LEU A 48 2.41 -1.99 2.14
N PHE A 49 3.17 -1.03 2.66
CA PHE A 49 3.20 -0.73 4.08
C PHE A 49 2.12 0.29 4.42
N ILE A 50 1.26 -0.03 5.38
CA ILE A 50 0.11 0.78 5.78
C ILE A 50 -0.09 0.74 7.29
N GLY A 51 -0.56 1.85 7.88
CA GLY A 51 -0.96 1.86 9.29
C GLY A 51 -2.18 0.97 9.52
N TYR A 52 -2.14 0.16 10.57
CA TYR A 52 -3.30 -0.62 10.99
C TYR A 52 -4.30 0.24 11.78
N PHE A 53 -5.56 0.22 11.39
CA PHE A 53 -6.64 0.94 12.05
C PHE A 53 -7.90 0.08 11.97
N THR A 54 -8.52 -0.16 13.13
CA THR A 54 -9.76 -0.93 13.23
C THR A 54 -10.90 -0.22 12.49
N GLY A 55 -11.68 -0.94 11.69
CA GLY A 55 -12.72 -0.38 10.83
C GLY A 55 -12.29 -0.22 9.36
N ASN A 56 -10.99 -0.38 9.05
CA ASN A 56 -10.46 -0.32 7.68
C ASN A 56 -10.26 -1.70 7.04
N GLU A 57 -10.85 -2.76 7.59
CA GLU A 57 -10.67 -4.15 7.13
C GLU A 57 -11.07 -4.33 5.67
N SER A 58 -12.09 -3.60 5.21
CA SER A 58 -12.53 -3.59 3.81
C SER A 58 -11.45 -3.02 2.87
N LEU A 59 -10.76 -1.95 3.29
CA LEU A 59 -9.65 -1.38 2.54
C LEU A 59 -8.48 -2.37 2.44
N TYR A 60 -8.12 -3.01 3.56
CA TYR A 60 -7.03 -3.98 3.57
C TYR A 60 -7.33 -5.19 2.68
N THR A 61 -8.57 -5.68 2.76
CA THR A 61 -9.05 -6.77 1.89
C THR A 61 -8.99 -6.37 0.42
N TYR A 62 -9.40 -5.15 0.08
CA TYR A 62 -9.32 -4.63 -1.28
C TYR A 62 -7.86 -4.57 -1.78
N LEU A 63 -6.94 -4.04 -0.99
CA LEU A 63 -5.52 -3.95 -1.35
C LEU A 63 -4.88 -5.34 -1.55
N GLN A 64 -5.21 -6.30 -0.70
CA GLN A 64 -4.77 -7.69 -0.86
C GLN A 64 -5.34 -8.32 -2.15
N LYS A 65 -6.65 -8.14 -2.41
CA LYS A 65 -7.30 -8.63 -3.64
C LYS A 65 -6.73 -7.99 -4.91
N ALA A 66 -6.28 -6.74 -4.83
CA ALA A 66 -5.60 -6.06 -5.93
C ALA A 66 -4.22 -6.67 -6.25
N GLY A 67 -3.62 -7.42 -5.32
CA GLY A 67 -2.35 -8.14 -5.52
C GLY A 67 -1.21 -7.71 -4.60
N TYR A 68 -1.44 -6.77 -3.69
CA TYR A 68 -0.41 -6.32 -2.75
C TYR A 68 -0.22 -7.28 -1.59
N ILE A 69 1.03 -7.41 -1.16
CA ILE A 69 1.38 -7.99 0.14
C ILE A 69 1.30 -6.86 1.17
N VAL A 70 0.19 -6.78 1.90
CA VAL A 70 -0.07 -5.71 2.86
C VAL A 70 0.71 -5.97 4.15
N ILE A 71 1.56 -5.01 4.53
CA ILE A 71 2.35 -5.03 5.76
C ILE A 71 1.84 -3.96 6.71
N PHE A 72 1.32 -4.38 7.86
CA PHE A 72 0.78 -3.48 8.87
C PHE A 72 1.89 -2.86 9.71
N LYS A 73 1.97 -1.54 9.69
CA LYS A 73 2.78 -0.76 10.63
C LYS A 73 1.97 -0.59 11.93
N PRO A 74 2.59 -0.76 13.12
CA PRO A 74 1.96 -0.40 14.38
C PRO A 74 1.56 1.07 14.34
N THR A 75 0.29 1.37 14.61
CA THR A 75 -0.17 2.74 14.82
C THR A 75 -0.06 3.09 16.28
N LEU A 76 0.52 4.24 16.59
CA LEU A 76 0.37 4.84 17.91
C LEU A 76 -1.10 5.24 18.06
N VAL A 77 -1.86 4.47 18.83
CA VAL A 77 -3.17 4.94 19.30
C VAL A 77 -2.86 6.00 20.34
N TYR A 78 -2.95 7.27 19.95
CA TYR A 78 -2.94 8.35 20.92
C TYR A 78 -4.24 8.21 21.71
N LYS A 79 -4.17 7.70 22.94
CA LYS A 79 -5.25 7.91 23.90
C LYS A 79 -5.26 9.42 24.11
N ASP A 80 -6.30 10.10 23.61
CA ASP A 80 -6.54 11.48 24.00
C ASP A 80 -6.40 11.56 25.52
N GLY A 81 -5.65 12.57 26.00
CA GLY A 81 -5.28 12.74 27.40
C GLY A 81 -6.44 13.01 28.37
N ASN A 82 -7.65 12.58 28.05
CA ASN A 82 -8.75 12.49 29.00
C ASN A 82 -8.76 11.08 29.57
N GLY A 83 -7.89 10.87 30.56
CA GLY A 83 -8.02 9.74 31.46
C GLY A 83 -9.40 9.81 32.13
N ASN A 84 -10.23 8.82 31.85
CA ASN A 84 -11.21 8.26 32.78
C ASN A 84 -11.38 6.79 32.36
N GLU A 85 -11.08 5.93 33.32
CA GLU A 85 -11.20 4.46 33.25
C GLU A 85 -12.65 4.01 33.15
#